data_AF-A0ABD7TT00-F1
#
_entry.id   AF-A0ABD7TT00-F1
#
_cell.length_a   1.000
_cell.length_b   1.000
_cell.length_c   1.000
_cell.angle_alpha   90.00
_cell.angle_beta   90.00
_cell.angle_gamma   90.00
#
_symmetry.space_group_name_H-M   'P 1'
#
loop_
_entity.id
_entity.type
_entity.pdbx_description
1 polymer ?
#
loop_
_entity_poly.entity_id
_entity_poly.type
_entity_poly.pdbx_seq_one_letter_code
_entity_poly.pdbx_strand_id
1 'polypeptide(L)'
;MKEITKIQKLWQYEKYHVMMHNYNNYTEIKTMIKLGHSYDAIKTRIDEILNTPIQRSAFLNTFQHLWGYFKKYATQNEKALYTTFVNQLQTTSPSYDTCIQFIQNLAIKYDEQYLLNSSIMTLSFHKTI
;
A
#
# COMPACT_ATOMS: atom_id res chain seq x y z
N MET A 1 13.00 -19.14 13.54
CA MET A 1 12.87 -17.68 13.32
C MET A 1 12.25 -17.06 14.56
N LYS A 2 12.85 -16.00 15.13
CA LYS A 2 12.29 -15.31 16.31
C LYS A 2 10.93 -14.67 15.95
N GLU A 3 10.00 -14.61 16.90
CA GLU A 3 8.64 -14.10 16.67
C GLU A 3 8.64 -12.64 16.17
N ILE A 4 9.47 -11.79 16.77
CA ILE A 4 9.64 -10.40 16.33
C ILE A 4 10.07 -10.30 14.85
N THR A 5 10.89 -11.23 14.37
CA THR A 5 11.29 -11.28 12.97
C THR A 5 10.11 -11.65 12.06
N LYS A 6 9.22 -12.54 12.51
CA LYS A 6 7.99 -12.88 11.77
C LYS A 6 7.05 -11.66 11.69
N ILE A 7 6.87 -10.96 12.80
CA ILE A 7 6.07 -9.73 12.88
C ILE A 7 6.61 -8.66 11.94
N GLN A 8 7.93 -8.43 11.96
CA GLN A 8 8.57 -7.44 11.08
C GLN A 8 8.38 -7.77 9.60
N LYS A 9 8.51 -9.05 9.21
CA LYS A 9 8.27 -9.50 7.84
C LYS A 9 6.81 -9.32 7.41
N LEU A 10 5.87 -9.74 8.26
CA LEU A 10 4.44 -9.54 8.02
C LEU A 10 4.12 -8.05 7.84
N TRP A 11 4.62 -7.21 8.75
CA TRP A 11 4.37 -5.79 8.69
C TRP A 11 5.00 -5.14 7.46
N GLN A 12 6.25 -5.49 7.13
CA GLN A 12 6.90 -5.00 5.91
C GLN A 12 6.08 -5.34 4.66
N TYR A 13 5.55 -6.55 4.59
CA TYR A 13 4.74 -7.03 3.48
C TYR A 13 3.40 -6.26 3.39
N GLU A 14 2.66 -6.12 4.48
CA GLU A 14 1.27 -5.62 4.46
C GLU A 14 1.10 -4.12 4.69
N LYS A 15 2.13 -3.39 5.12
CA LYS A 15 1.95 -2.01 5.63
C LYS A 15 1.26 -1.06 4.66
N TYR A 16 1.51 -1.17 3.35
CA TYR A 16 0.88 -0.30 2.35
C TYR A 16 -0.54 -0.74 2.04
N HIS A 17 -0.82 -2.04 2.11
CA HIS A 17 -2.18 -2.55 1.98
C HIS A 17 -3.04 -2.00 3.12
N VAL A 18 -2.59 -2.17 4.36
CA VAL A 18 -3.22 -1.58 5.57
C VAL A 18 -3.43 -0.07 5.44
N MET A 19 -2.43 0.65 4.91
CA MET A 19 -2.48 2.11 4.78
C MET A 19 -3.57 2.60 3.83
N MET A 20 -3.98 1.81 2.83
CA MET A 20 -5.05 2.18 1.89
C MET A 20 -6.44 2.20 2.55
N HIS A 21 -6.67 1.42 3.60
CA HIS A 21 -7.97 1.33 4.27
C HIS A 21 -8.22 2.52 5.19
N ASN A 22 -7.23 2.88 6.01
CA ASN A 22 -7.27 4.07 6.85
C ASN A 22 -5.86 4.36 7.37
N TYR A 23 -5.42 5.62 7.32
CA TYR A 23 -4.11 6.01 7.87
C TYR A 23 -3.98 5.70 9.37
N ASN A 24 -5.08 5.78 10.12
CA ASN A 24 -5.08 5.47 11.56
C ASN A 24 -4.75 3.99 11.82
N ASN A 25 -5.16 3.09 10.93
CA ASN A 25 -4.88 1.66 11.03
C ASN A 25 -3.37 1.38 10.93
N TYR A 26 -2.67 2.13 10.08
CA TYR A 26 -1.21 2.04 9.97
C TYR A 26 -0.51 2.41 11.28
N THR A 27 -0.99 3.45 11.96
CA THR A 27 -0.45 3.90 13.25
C THR A 27 -0.79 2.91 14.37
N GLU A 28 -1.98 2.33 14.33
CA GLU A 28 -2.43 1.30 15.27
C GLU A 28 -1.52 0.07 15.22
N ILE A 29 -1.30 -0.52 14.04
CA ILE A 29 -0.44 -1.70 13.89
C ILE A 29 0.99 -1.41 14.35
N LYS A 30 1.55 -0.25 14.01
CA LYS A 30 2.88 0.15 14.54
C LYS A 30 2.91 0.18 16.07
N THR A 31 1.85 0.69 16.68
CA THR A 31 1.74 0.79 18.13
C THR A 31 1.65 -0.60 18.76
N MET A 32 0.84 -1.51 18.20
CA MET A 32 0.77 -2.91 18.65
C MET A 32 2.13 -3.61 18.58
N ILE A 33 2.87 -3.43 17.48
CA ILE A 33 4.23 -3.98 17.34
C ILE A 33 5.16 -3.42 18.42
N LYS A 34 5.11 -2.11 18.67
CA LYS A 34 5.94 -1.45 19.69
C LYS A 34 5.62 -1.92 21.10
N LEU A 35 4.34 -2.20 21.39
CA LEU A 35 3.86 -2.71 22.68
C LEU A 35 4.11 -4.22 22.86
N GLY A 36 4.68 -4.91 21.86
CA GLY A 36 5.05 -6.32 21.98
C GLY A 36 3.87 -7.29 21.86
N HIS A 37 2.81 -6.91 21.13
CA HIS A 37 1.71 -7.83 20.84
C HIS A 37 2.20 -9.05 20.07
N SER A 38 1.54 -10.20 20.29
CA SER A 38 1.88 -11.46 19.62
C SER A 38 1.67 -11.39 18.11
N TYR A 39 2.33 -12.32 17.39
CA TYR A 39 2.15 -12.45 15.95
C TYR A 39 0.67 -12.63 15.56
N ASP A 40 -0.06 -13.51 16.24
CA ASP A 40 -1.45 -13.82 15.93
C ASP A 40 -2.38 -12.61 16.16
N ALA A 41 -2.14 -11.83 17.22
CA ALA A 41 -2.90 -10.61 17.48
C ALA A 41 -2.71 -9.56 16.38
N ILE A 42 -1.46 -9.37 15.92
CA ILE A 42 -1.14 -8.44 14.84
C ILE A 42 -1.72 -8.93 13.52
N LYS A 43 -1.58 -10.23 13.21
CA LYS A 43 -2.11 -10.82 11.98
C LYS A 43 -3.63 -10.71 11.90
N THR A 44 -4.32 -11.06 12.99
CA THR A 44 -5.78 -10.94 13.10
C THR A 44 -6.22 -9.49 12.86
N ARG A 45 -5.55 -8.52 13.51
CA ARG A 45 -5.90 -7.12 13.34
C ARG A 45 -5.68 -6.61 11.91
N ILE A 46 -4.58 -7.03 11.27
CA ILE A 46 -4.36 -6.73 9.85
C ILE A 46 -5.51 -7.29 9.01
N ASP A 47 -5.88 -8.55 9.20
CA ASP A 47 -6.96 -9.17 8.41
C ASP A 47 -8.30 -8.46 8.58
N GLU A 48 -8.64 -8.03 9.80
CA GLU A 48 -9.82 -7.20 10.05
C GLU A 48 -9.78 -5.89 9.26
N ILE A 49 -8.62 -5.20 9.27
CA ILE A 49 -8.44 -3.95 8.53
C ILE A 49 -8.63 -4.18 7.04
N LEU A 50 -8.04 -5.25 6.48
CA LEU A 50 -8.12 -5.56 5.05
C LEU A 50 -9.54 -5.93 4.59
N ASN A 51 -10.41 -6.35 5.50
CA ASN A 51 -11.83 -6.59 5.23
C ASN A 51 -12.70 -5.32 5.28
N THR A 52 -12.11 -4.15 5.56
CA THR A 52 -12.85 -2.87 5.52
C THR A 52 -12.79 -2.23 4.13
N PRO A 53 -13.74 -1.36 3.75
CA PRO A 53 -13.63 -0.61 2.50
C PRO A 53 -12.40 0.29 2.47
N ILE A 54 -11.76 0.39 1.30
CA ILE A 54 -10.70 1.37 1.05
C ILE A 54 -11.28 2.78 1.15
N GLN A 55 -10.63 3.65 1.91
CA GLN A 55 -11.00 5.07 1.98
C GLN A 55 -10.25 5.84 0.90
N ARG A 56 -10.96 6.67 0.13
CA ARG A 56 -10.37 7.46 -0.95
C ARG A 56 -9.19 8.33 -0.50
N SER A 57 -9.32 9.03 0.63
CA SER A 57 -8.26 9.87 1.16
C SER A 57 -7.04 9.05 1.59
N ALA A 58 -7.26 7.91 2.25
CA ALA A 58 -6.19 7.01 2.68
C ALA A 58 -5.48 6.35 1.48
N PHE A 59 -6.24 5.95 0.46
CA PHE A 59 -5.70 5.45 -0.80
C PHE A 59 -4.85 6.51 -1.50
N LEU A 60 -5.37 7.74 -1.65
CA LEU A 60 -4.63 8.84 -2.29
C LEU A 60 -3.30 9.09 -1.57
N ASN A 61 -3.31 9.17 -0.24
CA ASN A 61 -2.10 9.31 0.55
C ASN A 61 -1.14 8.14 0.30
N THR A 62 -1.64 6.91 0.34
CA THR A 62 -0.80 5.71 0.09
C THR A 62 -0.20 5.73 -1.31
N PHE A 63 -0.96 6.10 -2.33
CA PHE A 63 -0.50 6.24 -3.71
C PHE A 63 0.62 7.28 -3.84
N GLN A 64 0.47 8.44 -3.20
CA GLN A 64 1.51 9.47 -3.14
C GLN A 64 2.77 8.98 -2.42
N HIS A 65 2.62 8.18 -1.35
CA HIS A 65 3.74 7.55 -0.66
C HIS A 65 4.48 6.54 -1.54
N LEU A 66 3.76 5.67 -2.25
CA LEU A 66 4.32 4.69 -3.19
C LEU A 66 5.04 5.39 -4.35
N TRP A 67 4.47 6.47 -4.89
CA TRP A 67 5.13 7.30 -5.90
C TRP A 67 6.45 7.91 -5.41
N GLY A 68 6.57 8.15 -4.10
CA GLY A 68 7.77 8.69 -3.47
C GLY A 68 9.05 7.90 -3.77
N TYR A 69 8.94 6.60 -4.03
CA TYR A 69 10.05 5.74 -4.45
C TYR A 69 10.60 6.17 -5.82
N PHE A 70 9.72 6.44 -6.78
CA PHE A 70 10.10 6.61 -8.19
C PHE A 70 10.37 8.06 -8.60
N LYS A 71 9.81 9.03 -7.89
CA LYS A 71 9.71 10.44 -8.35
C LYS A 71 11.02 11.09 -8.80
N LYS A 72 12.17 10.64 -8.27
CA LYS A 72 13.49 11.21 -8.58
C LYS A 72 14.03 10.78 -9.96
N TYR A 73 13.67 9.58 -10.42
CA TYR A 73 14.19 8.98 -11.65
C TYR A 73 13.11 8.64 -12.68
N ALA A 74 11.83 8.83 -12.32
CA ALA A 74 10.72 8.68 -13.25
C ALA A 74 10.84 9.63 -14.47
N THR A 75 10.49 9.09 -15.62
CA THR A 75 10.41 9.79 -16.91
C THR A 75 9.34 10.88 -16.88
N GLN A 76 9.39 11.81 -17.84
CA GLN A 76 8.36 12.86 -17.94
C GLN A 76 6.96 12.28 -18.19
N ASN A 77 6.87 11.22 -18.99
CA ASN A 77 5.60 10.54 -19.26
C ASN A 77 5.02 9.89 -17.99
N GLU A 78 5.85 9.23 -17.18
CA GLU A 78 5.41 8.64 -15.91
C GLU A 78 4.98 9.70 -14.88
N LYS A 79 5.70 10.83 -14.82
CA LYS A 79 5.33 11.98 -13.99
C LYS A 79 3.97 12.55 -14.41
N ALA A 80 3.77 12.73 -15.72
CA ALA A 80 2.50 13.22 -16.25
C ALA A 80 1.35 12.25 -15.93
N LEU A 81 1.56 10.94 -16.13
CA LEU A 81 0.57 9.92 -15.82
C LEU A 81 0.23 9.87 -14.32
N TYR A 82 1.23 9.97 -13.45
CA TYR A 82 1.03 10.09 -12.01
C TYR A 82 0.15 11.31 -11.66
N THR A 83 0.43 12.48 -12.24
CA THR A 83 -0.39 13.69 -12.01
C THR A 83 -1.83 13.49 -12.47
N THR A 84 -2.04 12.84 -13.62
CA THR A 84 -3.39 12.49 -14.09
C THR A 84 -4.11 11.59 -13.08
N PHE A 85 -3.46 10.55 -12.55
CA PHE A 85 -4.06 9.68 -11.55
C PHE A 85 -4.40 10.41 -10.25
N VAL A 86 -3.53 11.30 -9.75
CA VAL A 86 -3.83 12.11 -8.56
C VAL A 86 -5.07 12.97 -8.77
N ASN A 87 -5.16 13.65 -9.92
CA ASN A 87 -6.31 14.48 -10.26
C ASN A 87 -7.60 13.65 -10.36
N GLN A 88 -7.54 12.48 -10.98
CA GLN A 88 -8.68 11.56 -11.09
C GLN A 88 -9.15 11.05 -9.72
N LEU A 89 -8.23 10.64 -8.84
CA LEU A 89 -8.55 10.21 -7.48
C LEU A 89 -9.21 11.32 -6.64
N GLN A 90 -8.93 12.60 -6.94
CA GLN A 90 -9.51 13.75 -6.25
C GLN A 90 -10.89 14.17 -6.81
N THR A 91 -11.11 14.01 -8.12
CA THR A 91 -12.26 14.61 -8.83
C THR A 91 -13.29 13.61 -9.36
N THR A 92 -12.90 12.35 -9.54
CA THR A 92 -13.74 11.30 -10.12
C THR A 92 -13.83 10.08 -9.21
N SER A 93 -14.81 9.19 -9.47
CA SER A 93 -14.87 7.91 -8.77
C SER A 93 -13.64 7.05 -9.15
N PRO A 94 -12.94 6.44 -8.18
CA PRO A 94 -11.60 5.94 -8.46
C PRO A 94 -11.58 4.53 -9.05
N SER A 95 -10.69 4.33 -10.03
CA SER A 95 -10.15 3.02 -10.36
C SER A 95 -8.83 2.84 -9.60
N TYR A 96 -8.92 2.29 -8.39
CA TYR A 96 -7.75 1.97 -7.57
C TYR A 96 -6.83 0.95 -8.25
N ASP A 97 -7.42 0.04 -9.02
CA ASP A 97 -6.73 -1.00 -9.78
C ASP A 97 -5.69 -0.42 -10.74
N THR A 98 -6.09 0.56 -11.57
CA THR A 98 -5.16 1.21 -12.52
C THR A 98 -4.03 1.96 -11.81
N CYS A 99 -4.30 2.55 -10.65
CA CYS A 99 -3.28 3.24 -9.86
C CYS A 99 -2.27 2.24 -9.27
N ILE A 100 -2.73 1.10 -8.76
CA ILE A 100 -1.86 0.05 -8.22
C ILE A 100 -1.07 -0.64 -9.33
N GLN A 101 -1.68 -0.98 -10.47
CA GLN A 101 -0.99 -1.52 -11.64
C GLN A 101 0.13 -0.59 -12.12
N PHE A 102 -0.11 0.72 -12.13
CA PHE A 102 0.93 1.69 -12.42
C PHE A 102 2.11 1.57 -11.45
N ILE A 103 1.87 1.51 -10.14
CA ILE A 103 2.95 1.32 -9.14
C ILE A 103 3.66 -0.02 -9.33
N GLN A 104 2.93 -1.12 -9.57
CA GLN A 104 3.51 -2.45 -9.81
C GLN A 104 4.45 -2.43 -11.02
N ASN A 105 4.03 -1.81 -12.12
CA ASN A 105 4.83 -1.67 -13.33
C ASN A 105 6.11 -0.85 -13.08
N LEU A 106 6.03 0.23 -12.30
CA LEU A 106 7.21 1.01 -11.92
C LEU A 106 8.16 0.21 -11.00
N ALA A 107 7.61 -0.54 -10.04
CA ALA A 107 8.40 -1.38 -9.14
C ALA A 107 9.20 -2.43 -9.93
N ILE A 108 8.59 -3.06 -10.93
CA ILE A 108 9.26 -4.01 -11.84
C ILE A 108 10.29 -3.28 -12.71
N LYS A 109 9.90 -2.18 -13.36
CA LYS A 109 10.76 -1.44 -14.29
C LYS A 109 12.05 -0.94 -13.64
N TYR A 110 11.95 -0.44 -12.42
CA TYR A 110 13.07 0.17 -11.70
C TYR A 110 13.69 -0.76 -10.67
N ASP A 111 13.29 -2.04 -10.65
CA ASP A 111 13.77 -3.04 -9.71
C ASP A 111 13.70 -2.58 -8.24
N GLU A 112 12.58 -1.97 -7.85
CA GLU A 112 12.38 -1.45 -6.50
C GLU A 112 12.11 -2.61 -5.53
N GLN A 113 13.19 -3.27 -5.10
CA GLN A 113 13.18 -4.48 -4.28
C GLN A 113 12.30 -4.37 -3.04
N TYR A 114 12.19 -3.18 -2.44
CA TYR A 114 11.34 -3.00 -1.27
C TYR A 114 9.86 -3.21 -1.61
N LEU A 115 9.40 -2.66 -2.73
CA LEU A 115 8.01 -2.77 -3.18
C LEU A 115 7.74 -4.13 -3.81
N LEU A 116 8.71 -4.70 -4.53
CA LEU A 116 8.62 -6.05 -5.10
C LEU A 116 8.35 -7.12 -4.03
N ASN A 117 8.80 -6.89 -2.80
CA ASN A 117 8.58 -7.77 -1.65
C ASN A 117 7.41 -7.31 -0.74
N SER A 118 6.39 -6.64 -1.30
CA SER A 118 5.21 -6.16 -0.57
C SER A 118 3.90 -6.69 -1.16
N SER A 119 2.83 -6.71 -0.36
CA SER A 119 1.52 -7.23 -0.80
C SER A 119 0.89 -6.41 -1.92
N ILE A 120 1.34 -5.16 -2.12
CA ILE A 120 0.93 -4.33 -3.27
C ILE A 120 1.15 -5.06 -4.59
N MET A 121 2.18 -5.91 -4.71
CA MET A 121 2.46 -6.67 -5.95
C MET A 121 1.44 -7.76 -6.26
N THR A 122 0.67 -8.21 -5.26
CA THR A 122 -0.33 -9.28 -5.43
C THR A 122 -1.75 -8.73 -5.51
N LEU A 123 -1.94 -7.42 -5.35
CA LEU A 123 -3.26 -6.80 -5.38
C LEU A 123 -3.78 -6.72 -6.82
N SER A 124 -5.01 -7.19 -6.99
CA SER A 124 -5.86 -6.87 -8.11
C SER A 124 -7.25 -6.57 -7.55
N PHE A 125 -7.80 -5.40 -7.90
CA PHE A 125 -9.14 -5.02 -7.48
C PHE A 125 -10.09 -5.31 -8.63
N HIS A 126 -10.19 -6.59 -9.02
CA HIS A 126 -11.24 -7.02 -9.93
C HIS A 126 -12.60 -6.62 -9.33
N LYS A 127 -13.38 -5.87 -10.11
CA LYS A 127 -14.76 -5.54 -9.76
C LYS A 127 -15.53 -6.84 -9.52
N THR A 128 -16.00 -7.01 -8.29
CA THR A 128 -17.26 -7.69 -8.01
C THR A 128 -18.31 -7.07 -8.93
N ILE A 129 -18.86 -7.88 -9.83
CA ILE A 129 -20.06 -7.57 -10.61
C ILE A 129 -21.23 -7.45 -9.64
#